data_AF-A0A5J4VCM6-F1
#
_entry.id   AF-A0A5J4VCM6-F1
#
_cell.length_a   1.000
_cell.length_b   1.000
_cell.length_c   1.000
_cell.angle_alpha   90.00
_cell.angle_beta   90.00
_cell.angle_gamma   90.00
#
_symmetry.space_group_name_H-M   'P 1'
#
loop_
_entity.id
_entity.type
_entity.pdbx_description
1 polymer ?
#
loop_
_entity_poly.entity_id
_entity_poly.type
_entity_poly.pdbx_seq_one_letter_code
_entity_poly.pdbx_strand_id
1 'polypeptide(L)'
;MRLIMYMTFNILLLAIGLALAATEVFQRNIIKNGELTVSGELSITVETGSNAKFGRFNQTSLNLLNTTLKAWESIDLYYLSQAEEEYYTSGFYDFQAAILYAYNKKNIKPSYWYIRDCAPKKVSGGSDVFDEAGRVSSWEYITFIQGVNDAEVCYGPVSQGTCSYTCPLNNSKSPFQYSYGKGILLKASLTPGYTADELKQRIANFGPIFTVESGSTGNPIYYGWDATGLLYLYRDKNGVVQKEKTTQPGGISKAYVAYQPIDCDGTITAQTPLDNCECPPASDPAYNTDPRPKDKDGNCYAADPPPKVVTASGATRAAWTVIAAVLLLPLLSMW
;
A
#
# COMPACT_ATOMS: atom_id res chain seq x y z
N MET A 1 -63.99 26.53 26.06
CA MET A 1 -62.80 27.15 25.42
C MET A 1 -61.58 26.33 25.83
N ARG A 2 -61.30 25.24 25.11
CA ARG A 2 -60.29 24.24 25.45
C ARG A 2 -59.46 23.90 24.22
N LEU A 3 -58.13 23.96 24.42
CA LEU A 3 -57.04 23.21 23.79
C LEU A 3 -57.12 22.91 22.29
N ILE A 4 -56.30 23.61 21.50
CA ILE A 4 -55.55 23.02 20.37
C ILE A 4 -54.17 23.71 20.29
N MET A 5 -53.18 23.13 20.95
CA MET A 5 -51.75 23.35 20.68
C MET A 5 -51.01 22.10 21.12
N TYR A 6 -49.93 21.74 20.43
CA TYR A 6 -49.07 20.55 20.63
C TYR A 6 -49.49 19.27 19.92
N MET A 7 -49.35 19.22 18.58
CA MET A 7 -49.15 17.93 17.90
C MET A 7 -48.32 18.00 16.60
N THR A 8 -47.48 19.02 16.42
CA THR A 8 -46.56 19.12 15.27
C THR A 8 -45.07 19.18 15.63
N PHE A 9 -44.73 18.99 16.91
CA PHE A 9 -43.34 19.13 17.41
C PHE A 9 -42.67 17.80 17.79
N ASN A 10 -43.08 16.67 17.18
CA ASN A 10 -42.49 15.35 17.53
C ASN A 10 -42.10 14.47 16.32
N ILE A 11 -42.19 14.98 15.09
CA ILE A 11 -41.68 14.24 13.91
C ILE A 11 -40.32 14.79 13.42
N LEU A 12 -39.91 15.99 13.86
CA LEU A 12 -38.61 16.57 13.49
C LEU A 12 -37.45 16.13 14.42
N LEU A 13 -37.73 15.47 15.55
CA LEU A 13 -36.72 15.00 16.51
C LEU A 13 -36.34 13.53 16.34
N LEU A 14 -36.94 12.82 15.38
CA LEU A 14 -36.55 11.45 15.01
C LEU A 14 -35.63 11.40 13.77
N ALA A 15 -35.05 12.55 13.38
CA ALA A 15 -34.05 12.67 12.33
C ALA A 15 -32.67 13.12 12.87
N ILE A 16 -32.51 13.16 14.20
CA ILE A 16 -31.24 13.50 14.88
C ILE A 16 -30.73 12.20 15.53
N GLY A 17 -29.85 11.48 14.85
CA GLY A 17 -29.22 10.30 15.46
C GLY A 17 -28.72 9.23 14.49
N LEU A 18 -29.02 9.32 13.20
CA LEU A 18 -28.23 8.62 12.20
C LEU A 18 -26.95 9.42 12.00
N ALA A 19 -25.97 9.21 12.90
CA ALA A 19 -24.59 9.44 12.54
C ALA A 19 -24.36 8.62 11.26
N LEU A 20 -24.33 9.30 10.11
CA LEU A 20 -23.95 8.67 8.86
C LEU A 20 -22.55 8.13 9.11
N ALA A 21 -22.44 6.81 9.27
CA ALA A 21 -21.17 6.18 9.49
C ALA A 21 -20.31 6.49 8.26
N ALA A 22 -19.25 7.28 8.46
CA ALA A 22 -18.35 7.61 7.38
C ALA A 22 -17.79 6.30 6.81
N THR A 23 -17.57 6.24 5.50
CA THR A 23 -17.00 5.05 4.85
C THR A 23 -15.74 5.46 4.12
N GLU A 24 -14.67 4.70 4.32
CA GLU A 24 -13.40 4.84 3.62
C GLU A 24 -13.30 3.72 2.57
N VAL A 25 -13.13 4.09 1.30
CA VAL A 25 -12.97 3.13 0.19
C VAL A 25 -11.50 3.02 -0.17
N PHE A 26 -10.96 1.81 -0.07
CA PHE A 26 -9.57 1.48 -0.41
C PHE A 26 -9.52 0.75 -1.74
N GLN A 27 -8.60 1.15 -2.61
CA GLN A 27 -8.32 0.41 -3.84
C GLN A 27 -7.46 -0.81 -3.50
N ARG A 28 -7.83 -1.97 -4.07
CA ARG A 28 -7.02 -3.19 -4.03
C ARG A 28 -6.20 -3.26 -5.30
N ASN A 29 -4.89 -3.20 -5.15
CA ASN A 29 -3.99 -3.33 -6.29
C ASN A 29 -3.22 -4.65 -6.22
N ILE A 30 -2.96 -5.24 -7.37
CA ILE A 30 -2.13 -6.42 -7.53
C ILE A 30 -1.12 -6.18 -8.64
N ILE A 31 0.01 -6.87 -8.57
CA ILE A 31 1.00 -6.84 -9.64
C ILE A 31 0.72 -8.00 -10.59
N LYS A 32 0.55 -7.68 -11.87
CA LYS A 32 0.37 -8.65 -12.96
C LYS A 32 1.38 -8.33 -14.05
N ASN A 33 2.25 -9.28 -14.38
CA ASN A 33 3.29 -9.12 -15.41
C ASN A 33 4.20 -7.89 -15.18
N GLY A 34 4.48 -7.54 -13.91
CA GLY A 34 5.28 -6.37 -13.56
C GLY A 34 4.54 -5.03 -13.61
N GLU A 35 3.24 -5.02 -13.92
CA GLU A 35 2.39 -3.84 -13.93
C GLU A 35 1.40 -3.84 -12.76
N LEU A 36 1.16 -2.66 -12.20
CA LEU A 36 0.14 -2.47 -11.19
C LEU A 36 -1.25 -2.46 -11.81
N THR A 37 -2.11 -3.37 -11.38
CA THR A 37 -3.50 -3.49 -11.84
C THR A 37 -4.47 -3.34 -10.68
N VAL A 38 -5.51 -2.52 -10.88
CA VAL A 38 -6.62 -2.43 -9.93
C VAL A 38 -7.44 -3.72 -9.99
N SER A 39 -7.59 -4.38 -8.85
CA SER A 39 -8.29 -5.66 -8.71
C SER A 39 -9.70 -5.51 -8.13
N GLY A 40 -9.98 -4.41 -7.43
CA GLY A 40 -11.26 -4.15 -6.82
C GLY A 40 -11.18 -3.07 -5.75
N GLU A 41 -12.24 -2.94 -4.97
CA GLU A 41 -12.36 -1.96 -3.90
C GLU A 41 -12.76 -2.63 -2.58
N LEU A 42 -12.35 -2.04 -1.47
CA LEU A 42 -12.77 -2.41 -0.13
C LEU A 42 -13.34 -1.20 0.58
N SER A 43 -14.64 -1.24 0.85
CA SER A 43 -15.33 -0.22 1.65
C SER A 43 -15.27 -0.59 3.13
N ILE A 44 -14.70 0.29 3.94
CA ILE A 44 -14.60 0.13 5.39
C ILE A 44 -15.40 1.23 6.06
N THR A 45 -16.39 0.82 6.85
CA THR A 45 -17.13 1.73 7.71
C THR A 45 -16.23 2.22 8.85
N VAL A 46 -16.18 3.53 9.06
CA VAL A 46 -15.47 4.16 10.17
C VAL A 46 -16.32 3.97 11.41
N GLU A 47 -15.86 3.10 12.30
CA GLU A 47 -16.59 2.77 13.52
C GLU A 47 -16.53 3.93 14.52
N THR A 48 -17.67 4.20 15.15
CA THR A 48 -17.75 5.03 16.35
C THR A 48 -17.81 4.12 17.57
N GLY A 49 -16.90 4.30 18.53
CA GLY A 49 -16.94 3.58 19.81
C GLY A 49 -16.01 2.36 19.87
N SER A 50 -16.49 1.26 20.46
CA SER A 50 -15.67 0.10 20.85
C SER A 50 -15.19 -0.79 19.71
N ASN A 51 -15.77 -0.66 18.53
CA ASN A 51 -15.44 -1.51 17.38
C ASN A 51 -14.21 -1.03 16.61
N ALA A 52 -13.73 0.19 16.91
CA ALA A 52 -12.54 0.75 16.27
C ALA A 52 -11.28 -0.03 16.68
N LYS A 53 -10.46 -0.40 15.68
CA LYS A 53 -9.35 -1.37 15.79
C LYS A 53 -8.33 -1.04 16.89
N PHE A 54 -7.98 0.23 17.04
CA PHE A 54 -6.92 0.68 17.95
C PHE A 54 -7.42 1.26 19.27
N GLY A 55 -8.74 1.38 19.45
CA GLY A 55 -9.36 1.93 20.65
C GLY A 55 -10.47 2.92 20.33
N ARG A 56 -11.07 3.53 21.35
CA ARG A 56 -12.23 4.43 21.18
C ARG A 56 -11.76 5.86 20.96
N PHE A 57 -12.33 6.57 19.97
CA PHE A 57 -11.94 7.96 19.71
C PHE A 57 -12.26 8.94 20.86
N ASN A 58 -13.23 8.58 21.71
CA ASN A 58 -13.66 9.38 22.87
C ASN A 58 -12.93 9.03 24.18
N GLN A 59 -11.93 8.14 24.15
CA GLN A 59 -11.10 7.88 25.32
C GLN A 59 -10.18 9.08 25.60
N THR A 60 -9.72 9.23 26.85
CA THR A 60 -8.91 10.38 27.28
C THR A 60 -7.55 10.47 26.58
N SER A 61 -6.99 9.34 26.16
CA SER A 61 -5.70 9.29 25.48
C SER A 61 -5.55 8.04 24.63
N LEU A 62 -4.88 8.16 23.50
CA LEU A 62 -4.40 7.06 22.68
C LEU A 62 -2.96 7.36 22.26
N ASN A 63 -2.04 6.43 22.42
CA ASN A 63 -0.69 6.57 21.89
C ASN A 63 -0.25 5.26 21.22
N LEU A 64 -0.27 5.25 19.88
CA LEU A 64 0.10 4.06 19.10
C LEU A 64 1.61 3.87 19.00
N LEU A 65 2.40 4.93 19.22
CA LEU A 65 3.84 4.97 19.01
C LEU A 65 4.55 5.40 20.30
N ASN A 66 4.41 4.57 21.32
CA ASN A 66 4.95 4.78 22.66
C ASN A 66 6.46 4.49 22.81
N THR A 67 7.15 4.18 21.72
CA THR A 67 8.59 3.90 21.69
C THR A 67 9.25 4.70 20.57
N THR A 68 10.57 4.88 20.64
CA THR A 68 11.34 5.36 19.50
C THR A 68 11.56 4.20 18.52
N LEU A 69 11.23 4.43 17.25
CA LEU A 69 11.46 3.48 16.16
C LEU A 69 12.87 3.65 15.59
N LYS A 70 13.46 2.58 15.06
CA LYS A 70 14.76 2.62 14.37
C LYS A 70 14.76 3.61 13.21
N ALA A 71 13.62 3.74 12.53
CA ALA A 71 13.45 4.73 11.48
C ALA A 71 13.68 6.16 11.97
N TRP A 72 13.45 6.47 13.25
CA TRP A 72 13.47 7.84 13.74
C TRP A 72 14.86 8.33 14.17
N GLU A 73 15.89 7.55 13.89
CA GLU A 73 17.26 8.02 13.95
C GLU A 73 17.48 9.17 12.96
N SER A 74 18.46 10.03 13.28
CA SER A 74 18.86 11.13 12.39
C SER A 74 19.44 10.56 11.10
N ILE A 75 19.08 11.17 9.98
CA ILE A 75 19.54 10.78 8.66
C ILE A 75 20.31 11.93 8.05
N ASP A 76 21.50 11.65 7.55
CA ASP A 76 22.24 12.62 6.75
C ASP A 76 21.66 12.66 5.34
N LEU A 77 20.92 13.73 5.04
CA LEU A 77 20.27 13.91 3.76
C LEU A 77 21.26 14.29 2.64
N TYR A 78 22.48 14.70 2.97
CA TYR A 78 23.43 15.26 1.99
C TYR A 78 23.90 14.25 0.93
N TYR A 79 23.95 12.96 1.28
CA TYR A 79 24.45 11.90 0.41
C TYR A 79 23.35 11.14 -0.34
N LEU A 80 22.09 11.57 -0.20
CA LEU A 80 20.95 10.89 -0.79
C LEU A 80 20.72 11.35 -2.23
N SER A 81 20.24 10.45 -3.08
CA SER A 81 19.65 10.86 -4.35
C SER A 81 18.39 11.70 -4.13
N GLN A 82 17.99 12.52 -5.10
CA GLN A 82 16.81 13.39 -4.98
C GLN A 82 15.54 12.62 -4.58
N ALA A 83 15.34 11.42 -5.13
CA ALA A 83 14.17 10.61 -4.81
C ALA A 83 14.25 9.91 -3.45
N GLU A 84 15.45 9.55 -2.98
CA GLU A 84 15.65 9.12 -1.59
C GLU A 84 15.33 10.26 -0.64
N GLU A 85 15.92 11.44 -0.88
CA GLU A 85 15.67 12.63 -0.06
C GLU A 85 14.17 12.93 0.02
N GLU A 86 13.45 12.89 -1.10
CA GLU A 86 11.98 13.04 -1.11
C GLU A 86 11.29 11.98 -0.25
N TYR A 87 11.69 10.71 -0.34
CA TYR A 87 11.08 9.64 0.46
C TYR A 87 11.23 9.84 1.98
N TYR A 88 12.37 10.37 2.43
CA TYR A 88 12.58 10.71 3.84
C TYR A 88 11.88 12.01 4.24
N THR A 89 12.06 13.08 3.46
CA THR A 89 11.58 14.43 3.79
C THR A 89 10.07 14.60 3.58
N SER A 90 9.47 13.83 2.66
CA SER A 90 8.01 13.76 2.53
C SER A 90 7.37 13.09 3.74
N GLY A 91 8.11 12.28 4.51
CA GLY A 91 7.62 11.55 5.68
C GLY A 91 7.14 10.13 5.39
N PHE A 92 7.20 9.64 4.15
CA PHE A 92 6.76 8.28 3.81
C PHE A 92 7.59 7.19 4.50
N TYR A 93 8.91 7.41 4.63
CA TYR A 93 9.78 6.54 5.39
C TYR A 93 9.31 6.37 6.85
N ASP A 94 9.01 7.48 7.52
CA ASP A 94 8.54 7.48 8.91
C ASP A 94 7.13 6.90 9.03
N PHE A 95 6.27 7.18 8.04
CA PHE A 95 4.91 6.68 7.98
C PHE A 95 4.86 5.16 7.81
N GLN A 96 5.67 4.60 6.91
CA GLN A 96 5.78 3.13 6.77
C GLN A 96 6.18 2.47 8.08
N ALA A 97 7.23 2.98 8.74
CA ALA A 97 7.68 2.45 10.02
C ALA A 97 6.58 2.55 11.09
N ALA A 98 5.87 3.68 11.15
CA ALA A 98 4.77 3.90 12.09
C ALA A 98 3.61 2.91 11.87
N ILE A 99 3.19 2.70 10.63
CA ILE A 99 2.13 1.74 10.27
C ILE A 99 2.54 0.32 10.65
N LEU A 100 3.74 -0.13 10.27
CA LEU A 100 4.21 -1.49 10.55
C LEU A 100 4.37 -1.76 12.05
N TYR A 101 4.77 -0.74 12.83
CA TYR A 101 4.79 -0.85 14.28
C TYR A 101 3.37 -0.88 14.88
N ALA A 102 2.47 -0.04 14.39
CA ALA A 102 1.09 0.00 14.87
C ALA A 102 0.37 -1.34 14.65
N TYR A 103 0.43 -1.87 13.42
CA TYR A 103 -0.28 -3.09 13.02
C TYR A 103 0.44 -4.39 13.41
N ASN A 104 1.76 -4.47 13.18
CA ASN A 104 2.50 -5.74 13.26
C ASN A 104 3.65 -5.71 14.29
N LYS A 105 3.79 -4.63 15.06
CA LYS A 105 4.87 -4.40 16.05
C LYS A 105 6.26 -4.57 15.45
N LYS A 106 6.43 -4.30 14.16
CA LYS A 106 7.71 -4.36 13.47
C LYS A 106 8.43 -3.02 13.61
N ASN A 107 9.62 -3.05 14.19
CA ASN A 107 10.50 -1.89 14.34
C ASN A 107 11.67 -2.01 13.36
N ILE A 108 11.52 -1.42 12.17
CA ILE A 108 12.44 -1.57 11.04
C ILE A 108 12.96 -0.22 10.56
N LYS A 109 13.99 -0.23 9.70
CA LYS A 109 14.36 0.90 8.84
C LYS A 109 13.88 0.64 7.42
N PRO A 110 12.76 1.23 6.96
CA PRO A 110 12.25 0.98 5.62
C PRO A 110 13.24 1.27 4.49
N SER A 111 13.46 0.34 3.57
CA SER A 111 14.38 0.54 2.45
C SER A 111 13.72 1.26 1.27
N TYR A 112 14.19 2.46 0.94
CA TYR A 112 13.85 3.13 -0.33
C TYR A 112 14.25 2.27 -1.54
N TRP A 113 15.45 1.68 -1.50
CA TRP A 113 15.99 0.91 -2.62
C TRP A 113 15.18 -0.34 -2.92
N TYR A 114 14.60 -0.97 -1.89
CA TYR A 114 13.65 -2.05 -2.10
C TYR A 114 12.41 -1.57 -2.88
N ILE A 115 11.82 -0.45 -2.49
CA ILE A 115 10.69 0.14 -3.23
C ILE A 115 11.11 0.46 -4.65
N ARG A 116 12.24 1.15 -4.83
CA ARG A 116 12.73 1.54 -6.16
C ARG A 116 12.95 0.34 -7.06
N ASP A 117 13.56 -0.72 -6.58
CA ASP A 117 13.96 -1.85 -7.42
C ASP A 117 12.81 -2.84 -7.64
N CYS A 118 11.96 -3.05 -6.63
CA CYS A 118 10.93 -4.09 -6.62
C CYS A 118 9.51 -3.61 -6.92
N ALA A 119 9.18 -2.34 -6.68
CA ALA A 119 7.86 -1.82 -7.03
C ALA A 119 7.59 -1.92 -8.54
N PRO A 120 6.30 -2.06 -8.94
CA PRO A 120 5.91 -2.06 -10.34
C PRO A 120 6.39 -0.78 -11.01
N LYS A 121 6.88 -0.90 -12.24
CA LYS A 121 7.41 0.26 -12.99
C LYS A 121 6.30 1.05 -13.67
N LYS A 122 5.17 0.40 -13.94
CA LYS A 122 4.04 0.97 -14.65
C LYS A 122 2.73 0.69 -13.95
N VAL A 123 1.83 1.65 -14.05
CA VAL A 123 0.40 1.47 -13.76
C VAL A 123 -0.29 0.96 -15.03
N SER A 124 -1.29 0.10 -14.89
CA SER A 124 -2.11 -0.36 -16.01
C SER A 124 -2.63 0.85 -16.80
N GLY A 125 -2.36 0.87 -18.11
CA GLY A 125 -2.57 2.05 -18.97
C GLY A 125 -1.30 2.81 -19.35
N GLY A 126 -0.14 2.39 -18.82
CA GLY A 126 1.18 2.72 -19.36
C GLY A 126 1.92 3.88 -18.70
N SER A 127 1.35 4.52 -17.67
CA SER A 127 2.03 5.59 -16.92
C SER A 127 3.13 5.01 -16.03
N ASP A 128 4.29 5.66 -16.03
CA ASP A 128 5.39 5.26 -15.16
C ASP A 128 5.11 5.64 -13.70
N VAL A 129 5.43 4.72 -12.79
CA VAL A 129 5.31 4.91 -11.35
C VAL A 129 6.38 5.87 -10.84
N PHE A 130 7.58 5.76 -11.41
CA PHE A 130 8.73 6.60 -11.11
C PHE A 130 8.97 7.53 -12.29
N ASP A 131 9.21 8.80 -12.02
CA ASP A 131 9.67 9.73 -13.05
C ASP A 131 11.16 9.51 -13.40
N GLU A 132 11.70 10.28 -14.34
CA GLU A 132 13.10 10.18 -14.78
C GLU A 132 14.11 10.43 -13.64
N ALA A 133 13.73 11.20 -12.62
CA ALA A 133 14.54 11.46 -11.43
C ALA A 133 14.38 10.36 -10.35
N GLY A 134 13.51 9.37 -10.58
CA GLY A 134 13.19 8.30 -9.65
C GLY A 134 12.14 8.68 -8.61
N ARG A 135 11.48 9.83 -8.73
CA ARG A 135 10.44 10.29 -7.79
C ARG A 135 9.12 9.57 -8.05
N VAL A 136 8.35 9.36 -6.99
CA VAL A 136 7.12 8.57 -7.04
C VAL A 136 5.93 9.48 -7.32
N SER A 137 5.21 9.22 -8.41
CA SER A 137 4.06 10.03 -8.82
C SER A 137 2.86 9.90 -7.87
N SER A 138 2.62 8.70 -7.34
CA SER A 138 1.69 8.47 -6.22
C SER A 138 2.11 7.29 -5.37
N TRP A 139 2.33 7.57 -4.09
CA TRP A 139 2.73 6.58 -3.10
C TRP A 139 1.64 5.54 -2.78
N GLU A 140 0.35 5.87 -2.96
CA GLU A 140 -0.79 4.95 -2.77
C GLU A 140 -0.63 3.61 -3.49
N TYR A 141 0.07 3.66 -4.62
CA TYR A 141 0.22 2.58 -5.56
C TYR A 141 1.43 1.70 -5.33
N ILE A 142 2.30 2.02 -4.37
CA ILE A 142 3.53 1.23 -4.17
C ILE A 142 3.94 1.01 -2.72
N THR A 143 3.48 1.83 -1.78
CA THR A 143 4.04 1.86 -0.41
C THR A 143 3.98 0.51 0.32
N PHE A 144 2.96 -0.34 0.09
CA PHE A 144 2.80 -1.59 0.82
C PHE A 144 2.48 -2.83 -0.03
N ILE A 145 2.34 -2.70 -1.35
CA ILE A 145 1.88 -3.80 -2.21
C ILE A 145 2.80 -5.02 -2.13
N GLN A 146 4.11 -4.81 -2.26
CA GLN A 146 5.10 -5.87 -2.03
C GLN A 146 5.61 -5.95 -0.58
N GLY A 147 4.97 -5.20 0.32
CA GLY A 147 5.44 -4.96 1.67
C GLY A 147 6.61 -3.98 1.74
N VAL A 148 7.22 -3.92 2.92
CA VAL A 148 8.34 -3.02 3.22
C VAL A 148 9.49 -3.85 3.79
N ASN A 149 10.67 -3.70 3.20
CA ASN A 149 11.86 -4.43 3.61
C ASN A 149 12.72 -3.60 4.58
N ASP A 150 13.34 -4.27 5.56
CA ASP A 150 14.28 -3.63 6.48
C ASP A 150 15.66 -3.47 5.82
N ALA A 151 16.06 -2.22 5.61
CA ALA A 151 17.31 -1.84 4.94
C ALA A 151 18.54 -2.41 5.63
N GLU A 152 18.54 -2.59 6.95
CA GLU A 152 19.70 -3.09 7.70
C GLU A 152 19.76 -4.62 7.79
N VAL A 153 18.66 -5.30 7.46
CA VAL A 153 18.57 -6.76 7.62
C VAL A 153 18.64 -7.47 6.28
N CYS A 154 18.10 -6.87 5.22
CA CYS A 154 17.97 -7.54 3.94
C CYS A 154 18.46 -6.70 2.76
N TYR A 155 17.77 -5.61 2.37
CA TYR A 155 18.02 -4.98 1.07
C TYR A 155 19.30 -4.11 0.99
N GLY A 156 19.72 -3.51 2.10
CA GLY A 156 20.88 -2.63 2.14
C GLY A 156 20.62 -1.18 1.69
N PRO A 157 21.67 -0.35 1.68
CA PRO A 157 21.60 1.09 1.44
C PRO A 157 21.84 1.49 -0.03
N VAL A 158 21.88 0.54 -0.97
CA VAL A 158 22.15 0.82 -2.40
C VAL A 158 21.24 0.00 -3.31
N SER A 159 20.94 0.55 -4.49
CA SER A 159 20.20 -0.16 -5.54
C SER A 159 20.96 -1.40 -5.99
N GLN A 160 20.19 -2.47 -6.26
CA GLN A 160 20.65 -3.67 -6.94
C GLN A 160 20.34 -3.61 -8.46
N GLY A 161 19.72 -2.53 -8.93
CA GLY A 161 19.28 -2.31 -10.31
C GLY A 161 18.07 -3.13 -10.74
N THR A 162 17.82 -4.25 -10.07
CA THR A 162 16.68 -5.16 -10.27
C THR A 162 16.19 -5.68 -8.94
N CYS A 163 14.94 -6.13 -8.87
CA CYS A 163 14.43 -6.73 -7.65
C CYS A 163 15.19 -8.02 -7.33
N SER A 164 15.93 -8.01 -6.22
CA SER A 164 16.67 -9.20 -5.79
C SER A 164 15.73 -10.29 -5.27
N TYR A 165 16.03 -11.55 -5.56
CA TYR A 165 15.34 -12.72 -5.01
C TYR A 165 16.03 -13.29 -3.76
N THR A 166 17.22 -12.79 -3.44
CA THR A 166 17.99 -13.14 -2.24
C THR A 166 18.31 -11.86 -1.50
N CYS A 167 18.16 -11.83 -0.18
CA CYS A 167 18.52 -10.65 0.60
C CYS A 167 20.03 -10.39 0.47
N PRO A 168 20.45 -9.23 -0.08
CA PRO A 168 21.88 -8.90 -0.21
C PRO A 168 22.68 -9.01 1.09
N LEU A 169 22.04 -8.72 2.24
CA LEU A 169 22.66 -8.80 3.56
C LEU A 169 22.47 -10.16 4.26
N ASN A 170 21.60 -11.04 3.74
CA ASN A 170 21.35 -12.37 4.31
C ASN A 170 20.88 -13.38 3.25
N ASN A 171 21.85 -14.04 2.61
CA ASN A 171 21.59 -14.99 1.51
C ASN A 171 20.74 -16.22 1.87
N SER A 172 20.39 -16.42 3.15
CA SER A 172 19.53 -17.54 3.58
C SER A 172 18.02 -17.25 3.43
N LYS A 173 17.66 -16.02 3.07
CA LYS A 173 16.27 -15.55 2.98
C LYS A 173 16.10 -14.66 1.75
N SER A 174 14.85 -14.48 1.34
CA SER A 174 14.50 -13.58 0.23
C SER A 174 13.95 -12.24 0.72
N PRO A 175 13.97 -11.19 -0.11
CA PRO A 175 13.33 -9.92 0.21
C PRO A 175 11.83 -10.04 0.44
N PHE A 176 11.15 -10.98 -0.21
CA PHE A 176 9.72 -11.26 0.01
C PHE A 176 9.45 -11.88 1.40
N GLN A 177 10.35 -12.74 1.88
CA GLN A 177 10.27 -13.31 3.23
C GLN A 177 10.54 -12.28 4.33
N TYR A 178 11.36 -11.28 4.03
CA TYR A 178 11.69 -10.17 4.93
C TYR A 178 10.92 -8.88 4.63
N SER A 179 9.89 -8.93 3.79
CA SER A 179 8.97 -7.80 3.61
C SER A 179 7.80 -7.91 4.57
N TYR A 180 7.48 -6.79 5.21
CA TYR A 180 6.42 -6.68 6.22
C TYR A 180 5.26 -5.84 5.70
N GLY A 181 4.06 -6.07 6.24
CA GLY A 181 2.89 -5.25 5.91
C GLY A 181 2.36 -5.49 4.49
N LYS A 182 2.66 -6.64 3.90
CA LYS A 182 1.96 -7.11 2.69
C LYS A 182 0.45 -7.13 2.96
N GLY A 183 -0.33 -6.70 1.98
CA GLY A 183 -1.78 -6.60 2.08
C GLY A 183 -2.30 -5.37 2.85
N ILE A 184 -1.42 -4.49 3.34
CA ILE A 184 -1.85 -3.17 3.82
C ILE A 184 -2.27 -2.33 2.61
N LEU A 185 -3.51 -1.88 2.63
CA LEU A 185 -4.07 -0.99 1.62
C LEU A 185 -3.78 0.47 2.02
N LEU A 186 -3.46 1.30 1.03
CA LEU A 186 -3.30 2.73 1.24
C LEU A 186 -4.32 3.52 0.42
N LYS A 187 -4.89 4.55 1.04
CA LYS A 187 -5.76 5.52 0.39
C LYS A 187 -5.23 6.92 0.68
N ALA A 188 -5.15 7.77 -0.33
CA ALA A 188 -5.06 9.20 -0.19
C ALA A 188 -6.44 9.84 -0.31
N SER A 189 -6.70 10.80 0.58
CA SER A 189 -7.81 11.72 0.47
C SER A 189 -7.26 13.08 0.05
N LEU A 190 -7.77 13.62 -1.05
CA LEU A 190 -7.52 15.00 -1.46
C LEU A 190 -8.47 15.91 -0.70
N THR A 191 -7.97 17.05 -0.21
CA THR A 191 -8.72 18.06 0.54
C THR A 191 -9.59 17.50 1.67
N PRO A 192 -9.04 16.66 2.56
CA PRO A 192 -9.83 16.01 3.59
C PRO A 192 -10.41 16.99 4.62
N GLY A 193 -9.74 18.13 4.87
CA GLY A 193 -10.23 19.15 5.80
C GLY A 193 -10.49 18.64 7.22
N TYR A 194 -9.80 17.58 7.66
CA TYR A 194 -10.12 16.89 8.91
C TYR A 194 -9.99 17.81 10.12
N THR A 195 -11.05 17.85 10.92
CA THR A 195 -11.03 18.37 12.28
C THR A 195 -10.24 17.46 13.22
N ALA A 196 -9.94 17.95 14.43
CA ALA A 196 -9.23 17.17 15.43
C ALA A 196 -9.97 15.87 15.81
N ASP A 197 -11.30 15.93 15.94
CA ASP A 197 -12.11 14.75 16.30
C ASP A 197 -12.21 13.75 15.15
N GLU A 198 -12.28 14.22 13.90
CA GLU A 198 -12.22 13.36 12.71
C GLU A 198 -10.86 12.65 12.58
N LEU A 199 -9.76 13.32 12.92
CA LEU A 199 -8.44 12.68 13.02
C LEU A 199 -8.42 11.64 14.12
N LYS A 200 -8.91 11.93 15.34
CA LYS A 200 -8.99 10.93 16.42
C LYS A 200 -9.80 9.70 15.99
N GLN A 201 -10.93 9.92 15.31
CA GLN A 201 -11.78 8.84 14.83
C GLN A 201 -11.06 7.98 13.79
N ARG A 202 -10.33 8.59 12.86
CA ARG A 202 -9.54 7.86 11.86
C ARG A 202 -8.35 7.15 12.49
N ILE A 203 -7.66 7.76 13.45
CA ILE A 203 -6.55 7.13 14.17
C ILE A 203 -7.03 5.91 14.96
N ALA A 204 -8.18 6.02 15.63
CA ALA A 204 -8.83 4.91 16.33
C ALA A 204 -9.15 3.72 15.41
N ASN A 205 -9.53 3.97 14.15
CA ASN A 205 -9.92 2.92 13.20
C ASN A 205 -8.75 2.36 12.38
N PHE A 206 -7.85 3.25 11.94
CA PHE A 206 -6.87 2.98 10.89
C PHE A 206 -5.42 3.11 11.36
N GLY A 207 -5.18 3.62 12.56
CA GLY A 207 -3.85 3.80 13.10
C GLY A 207 -3.23 5.14 12.71
N PRO A 208 -1.89 5.27 12.63
CA PRO A 208 -1.26 6.52 12.22
C PRO A 208 -1.80 7.07 10.90
N ILE A 209 -2.02 8.38 10.82
CA ILE A 209 -2.51 9.09 9.64
C ILE A 209 -1.43 10.07 9.19
N PHE A 210 -0.94 9.90 7.96
CA PHE A 210 0.02 10.82 7.36
C PHE A 210 -0.74 11.96 6.67
N THR A 211 -0.30 13.19 6.86
CA THR A 211 -1.00 14.38 6.36
C THR A 211 -0.02 15.36 5.72
N VAL A 212 -0.49 16.08 4.71
CA VAL A 212 0.24 17.16 4.04
C VAL A 212 -0.46 18.47 4.38
N GLU A 213 0.21 19.31 5.16
CA GLU A 213 -0.32 20.60 5.60
C GLU A 213 0.34 21.73 4.81
N SER A 214 -0.43 22.74 4.40
CA SER A 214 0.13 23.89 3.69
C SER A 214 0.90 24.79 4.65
N GLY A 215 2.18 25.06 4.35
CA GLY A 215 3.02 25.98 5.11
C GLY A 215 3.65 25.40 6.38
N SER A 216 3.56 24.09 6.60
CA SER A 216 4.24 23.41 7.71
C SER A 216 5.73 23.19 7.40
N THR A 217 6.54 23.03 8.45
CA THR A 217 7.98 22.71 8.37
C THR A 217 8.26 21.26 8.00
N GLY A 218 7.23 20.42 7.98
CA GLY A 218 7.24 19.03 7.57
C GLY A 218 5.82 18.47 7.53
N ASN A 219 5.66 17.27 6.98
CA ASN A 219 4.35 16.64 6.85
C ASN A 219 4.02 15.81 8.11
N PRO A 220 2.96 16.15 8.87
CA PRO A 220 2.69 15.47 10.13
C PRO A 220 2.14 14.06 9.94
N ILE A 221 2.62 13.15 10.80
CA ILE A 221 2.05 11.82 11.03
C ILE A 221 1.35 11.87 12.39
N TYR A 222 0.03 11.96 12.39
CA TYR A 222 -0.78 11.92 13.59
C TYR A 222 -0.94 10.47 14.06
N TYR A 223 -0.62 10.20 15.32
CA TYR A 223 -0.56 8.81 15.83
C TYR A 223 -1.27 8.61 17.17
N GLY A 224 -1.94 9.63 17.68
CA GLY A 224 -2.59 9.57 18.98
C GLY A 224 -3.10 10.91 19.47
N TRP A 225 -3.52 10.93 20.73
CA TRP A 225 -3.91 12.12 21.47
C TRP A 225 -3.75 11.90 22.97
N ASP A 226 -3.73 12.99 23.71
CA ASP A 226 -3.88 13.01 25.16
C ASP A 226 -4.78 14.16 25.61
N ALA A 227 -4.78 14.47 26.89
CA ALA A 227 -5.57 15.55 27.48
C ALA A 227 -5.24 16.94 26.89
N THR A 228 -4.07 17.12 26.27
CA THR A 228 -3.58 18.40 25.77
C THR A 228 -3.74 18.57 24.26
N GLY A 229 -3.94 17.49 23.50
CA GLY A 229 -4.11 17.59 22.05
C GLY A 229 -3.80 16.30 21.29
N LEU A 230 -3.84 16.40 19.97
CA LEU A 230 -3.34 15.40 19.04
C LEU A 230 -1.82 15.29 19.14
N LEU A 231 -1.31 14.06 19.09
CA LEU A 231 0.10 13.75 19.03
C LEU A 231 0.50 13.54 17.57
N TYR A 232 1.54 14.25 17.11
CA TYR A 232 2.10 14.03 15.79
C TYR A 232 3.62 14.06 15.81
N LEU A 233 4.19 13.57 14.72
CA LEU A 233 5.62 13.66 14.45
C LEU A 233 5.84 14.06 13.00
N TYR A 234 6.99 14.62 12.70
CA TYR A 234 7.44 14.90 11.35
C TYR A 234 8.97 14.88 11.30
N ARG A 235 9.55 14.67 10.13
CA ARG A 235 10.99 14.81 9.92
C ARG A 235 11.29 16.23 9.46
N ASP A 236 12.18 16.92 10.17
CA ASP A 236 12.61 18.26 9.77
C ASP A 236 13.62 18.22 8.63
N LYS A 237 13.94 19.41 8.10
CA LYS A 237 14.91 19.59 7.00
C LYS A 237 16.34 19.13 7.32
N ASN A 238 16.67 18.88 8.59
CA ASN A 238 17.97 18.37 9.00
C ASN A 238 17.94 16.83 9.15
N GLY A 239 16.85 16.19 8.75
CA GLY A 239 16.70 14.75 8.85
C GLY A 239 16.41 14.25 10.27
N VAL A 240 15.95 15.11 11.18
CA VAL A 240 15.65 14.74 12.58
C VAL A 240 14.14 14.62 12.78
N VAL A 241 13.69 13.55 13.44
CA VAL A 241 12.27 13.40 13.78
C VAL A 241 11.92 14.27 14.98
N GLN A 242 10.97 15.18 14.78
CA GLN A 242 10.35 16.01 15.81
C GLN A 242 9.03 15.38 16.25
N LYS A 243 8.72 15.47 17.55
CA LYS A 243 7.44 15.04 18.13
C LYS A 243 6.78 16.22 18.80
N GLU A 244 5.55 16.52 18.39
CA GLU A 244 4.83 17.71 18.82
C GLU A 244 3.37 17.39 19.13
N LYS A 245 2.66 18.41 19.59
CA LYS A 245 1.24 18.31 19.92
C LYS A 245 0.48 19.53 19.42
N THR A 246 -0.77 19.33 19.01
CA THR A 246 -1.66 20.43 18.65
C THR A 246 -3.09 20.14 19.09
N THR A 247 -3.84 21.18 19.46
CA THR A 247 -5.29 21.08 19.67
C THR A 247 -6.08 21.20 18.37
N GLN A 248 -5.47 21.76 17.32
CA GLN A 248 -6.09 21.93 16.01
C GLN A 248 -5.10 21.56 14.91
N PRO A 249 -5.42 20.57 14.04
CA PRO A 249 -4.58 20.30 12.88
C PRO A 249 -4.56 21.51 11.95
N GLY A 250 -3.47 21.67 11.19
CA GLY A 250 -3.35 22.73 10.19
C GLY A 250 -4.30 22.51 9.00
N GLY A 251 -4.16 23.35 7.97
CA GLY A 251 -4.90 23.16 6.71
C GLY A 251 -4.44 21.89 5.98
N ILE A 252 -5.07 20.75 6.29
CA ILE A 252 -4.73 19.45 5.69
C ILE A 252 -5.23 19.42 4.24
N SER A 253 -4.28 19.49 3.32
CA SER A 253 -4.50 19.46 1.87
C SER A 253 -4.57 18.02 1.32
N LYS A 254 -3.90 17.08 1.97
CA LYS A 254 -3.89 15.65 1.63
C LYS A 254 -3.72 14.81 2.89
N ALA A 255 -4.34 13.65 2.95
CA ALA A 255 -4.10 12.68 4.02
C ALA A 255 -3.98 11.27 3.44
N TYR A 256 -3.13 10.44 4.03
CA TYR A 256 -2.98 9.04 3.71
C TYR A 256 -3.41 8.18 4.89
N VAL A 257 -4.30 7.24 4.61
CA VAL A 257 -4.90 6.31 5.56
C VAL A 257 -4.50 4.91 5.15
N ALA A 258 -4.03 4.11 6.09
CA ALA A 258 -3.66 2.72 5.85
C ALA A 258 -4.66 1.77 6.52
N TYR A 259 -4.96 0.64 5.88
CA TYR A 259 -5.82 -0.38 6.44
C TYR A 259 -5.29 -1.78 6.13
N GLN A 260 -5.17 -2.61 7.17
CA GLN A 260 -4.78 -4.02 7.02
C GLN A 260 -6.01 -4.93 7.21
N PRO A 261 -6.65 -5.40 6.12
CA PRO A 261 -7.75 -6.35 6.19
C PRO A 261 -7.28 -7.73 6.67
N ILE A 262 -6.08 -8.14 6.28
CA ILE A 262 -5.49 -9.43 6.62
C ILE A 262 -3.99 -9.27 6.86
N ASP A 263 -3.44 -10.02 7.81
CA ASP A 263 -2.00 -10.11 8.01
C ASP A 263 -1.43 -11.20 7.11
N CYS A 264 -0.86 -10.81 5.97
CA CYS A 264 -0.33 -11.73 4.98
C CYS A 264 0.90 -12.52 5.46
N ASP A 265 1.51 -12.17 6.59
CA ASP A 265 2.68 -12.86 7.13
C ASP A 265 2.30 -14.01 8.08
N GLY A 266 1.14 -13.92 8.74
CA GLY A 266 0.75 -14.87 9.80
C GLY A 266 -0.61 -15.53 9.63
N THR A 267 -1.47 -15.04 8.74
CA THR A 267 -2.90 -15.44 8.72
C THR A 267 -3.42 -15.90 7.36
N ILE A 268 -2.54 -16.12 6.38
CA ILE A 268 -2.93 -16.65 5.08
C ILE A 268 -3.42 -18.10 5.18
N THR A 269 -4.46 -18.41 4.41
CA THR A 269 -5.08 -19.74 4.32
C THR A 269 -5.18 -20.15 2.86
N ALA A 270 -5.56 -21.41 2.59
CA ALA A 270 -5.78 -21.88 1.22
C ALA A 270 -6.85 -21.07 0.46
N GLN A 271 -7.77 -20.44 1.19
CA GLN A 271 -8.89 -19.66 0.66
C GLN A 271 -8.60 -18.17 0.57
N THR A 272 -7.44 -17.70 1.07
CA THR A 272 -7.10 -16.28 1.03
C THR A 272 -7.02 -15.79 -0.44
N PRO A 273 -7.87 -14.83 -0.84
CA PRO A 273 -7.86 -14.28 -2.19
C PRO A 273 -6.55 -13.59 -2.56
N LEU A 274 -6.21 -13.58 -3.86
CA LEU A 274 -5.01 -12.92 -4.39
C LEU A 274 -5.00 -11.40 -4.17
N ASP A 275 -6.16 -10.77 -4.26
CA ASP A 275 -6.36 -9.32 -4.06
C ASP A 275 -6.30 -8.89 -2.58
N ASN A 276 -6.25 -9.87 -1.67
CA ASN A 276 -5.96 -9.66 -0.24
C ASN A 276 -4.46 -9.77 0.05
N CYS A 277 -3.78 -10.74 -0.54
CA CYS A 277 -2.35 -10.98 -0.37
C CYS A 277 -1.72 -11.40 -1.69
N GLU A 278 -0.70 -10.68 -2.15
CA GLU A 278 0.06 -11.09 -3.35
C GLU A 278 0.71 -12.47 -3.12
N CYS A 279 0.90 -13.21 -4.21
CA CYS A 279 1.59 -14.49 -4.17
C CYS A 279 3.11 -14.31 -4.21
N PRO A 280 3.86 -15.13 -3.45
CA PRO A 280 5.30 -15.17 -3.61
C PRO A 280 5.65 -15.53 -5.07
N PRO A 281 6.70 -14.90 -5.64
CA PRO A 281 7.23 -15.32 -6.95
C PRO A 281 7.65 -16.80 -6.94
N ALA A 282 7.50 -17.52 -8.06
CA ALA A 282 7.87 -18.94 -8.14
C ALA A 282 9.36 -19.21 -7.84
N SER A 283 10.22 -18.22 -8.07
CA SER A 283 11.65 -18.25 -7.74
C SER A 283 11.94 -18.05 -6.25
N ASP A 284 10.97 -17.63 -5.44
CA ASP A 284 11.13 -17.29 -4.03
C ASP A 284 10.93 -18.51 -3.12
N PRO A 285 11.77 -18.75 -2.09
CA PRO A 285 11.56 -19.85 -1.15
C PRO A 285 10.19 -19.83 -0.45
N ALA A 286 9.59 -18.65 -0.24
CA ALA A 286 8.25 -18.51 0.34
C ALA A 286 7.15 -19.16 -0.52
N TYR A 287 7.38 -19.30 -1.83
CA TYR A 287 6.45 -19.99 -2.74
C TYR A 287 6.19 -21.42 -2.28
N ASN A 288 7.21 -22.12 -1.81
CA ASN A 288 7.07 -23.52 -1.40
C ASN A 288 6.26 -23.69 -0.13
N THR A 289 6.22 -22.67 0.73
CA THR A 289 5.52 -22.66 2.01
C THR A 289 4.15 -21.98 1.98
N ASP A 290 3.76 -21.37 0.85
CA ASP A 290 2.44 -20.74 0.72
C ASP A 290 1.32 -21.80 0.77
N PRO A 291 0.30 -21.65 1.64
CA PRO A 291 -0.77 -22.63 1.80
C PRO A 291 -1.80 -22.61 0.67
N ARG A 292 -1.75 -21.65 -0.26
CA ARG A 292 -2.71 -21.53 -1.36
C ARG A 292 -2.44 -22.55 -2.47
N PRO A 293 -3.49 -23.01 -3.20
CA PRO A 293 -3.33 -23.91 -4.34
C PRO A 293 -2.43 -23.30 -5.43
N LYS A 294 -1.58 -24.16 -6.03
CA LYS A 294 -0.57 -23.82 -7.06
C LYS A 294 -0.97 -24.34 -8.45
N ASP A 295 -2.27 -24.44 -8.71
CA ASP A 295 -2.82 -25.00 -9.94
C ASP A 295 -3.40 -23.91 -10.86
N LYS A 296 -3.82 -24.33 -12.06
CA LYS A 296 -4.40 -23.44 -13.10
C LYS A 296 -5.67 -22.72 -12.65
N ASP A 297 -6.31 -23.21 -11.59
CA ASP A 297 -7.55 -22.69 -11.02
C ASP A 297 -7.31 -22.01 -9.64
N GLY A 298 -6.06 -21.90 -9.21
CA GLY A 298 -5.65 -21.54 -7.87
C GLY A 298 -5.40 -20.04 -7.65
N ASN A 299 -5.61 -19.60 -6.40
CA ASN A 299 -5.41 -18.21 -5.98
C ASN A 299 -3.96 -17.70 -6.16
N CYS A 300 -2.97 -18.60 -6.31
CA CYS A 300 -1.59 -18.24 -6.63
C CYS A 300 -1.13 -18.81 -7.97
N TYR A 301 -1.49 -18.07 -9.01
CA TYR A 301 -1.11 -18.24 -10.42
C TYR A 301 -1.51 -19.56 -11.07
N ALA A 302 -2.35 -19.41 -12.10
CA ALA A 302 -2.28 -20.30 -13.25
C ALA A 302 -0.88 -20.23 -13.84
N ALA A 303 -0.27 -21.40 -14.08
CA ALA A 303 1.00 -21.48 -14.79
C ALA A 303 0.95 -20.54 -16.01
N ASP A 304 1.95 -19.66 -16.14
CA ASP A 304 2.22 -19.00 -17.42
C ASP A 304 2.07 -20.07 -18.50
N PRO A 305 1.28 -19.87 -19.56
CA PRO A 305 1.29 -20.81 -20.65
C PRO A 305 2.77 -20.99 -21.02
N PRO A 306 3.29 -22.24 -21.05
CA PRO A 306 4.69 -22.47 -21.31
C PRO A 306 5.04 -21.63 -22.54
N PRO A 307 6.21 -20.92 -22.53
CA PRO A 307 6.56 -19.99 -23.60
C PRO A 307 6.20 -20.70 -24.88
N LYS A 308 5.30 -20.11 -25.68
CA LYS A 308 4.85 -20.72 -26.94
C LYS A 308 6.14 -21.05 -27.68
N VAL A 309 6.55 -22.30 -27.58
CA VAL A 309 7.51 -22.86 -28.51
C VAL A 309 6.72 -22.72 -29.78
N VAL A 310 7.11 -21.74 -30.59
CA VAL A 310 6.63 -21.63 -31.94
C VAL A 310 7.20 -22.87 -32.61
N THR A 311 6.57 -24.02 -32.36
CA THR A 311 6.87 -25.23 -33.08
C THR A 311 6.60 -24.84 -34.52
N ALA A 312 7.63 -24.94 -35.35
CA ALA A 312 7.63 -24.60 -36.76
C ALA A 312 6.60 -25.43 -37.58
N SER A 313 5.61 -26.07 -36.96
CA SER A 313 4.50 -26.77 -37.59
C SER A 313 3.54 -25.79 -38.30
N GLY A 314 3.41 -24.55 -37.81
CA GLY A 314 2.64 -23.50 -38.49
C GLY A 314 3.31 -23.01 -39.78
N ALA A 315 4.63 -22.79 -39.73
CA ALA A 315 5.41 -22.37 -40.89
C ALA A 315 5.58 -23.48 -41.94
N THR A 316 5.70 -24.75 -41.52
CA THR A 316 5.78 -25.88 -42.46
C THR A 316 4.45 -26.13 -43.16
N ARG A 317 3.29 -26.00 -42.49
CA ARG A 317 1.98 -26.12 -43.16
C ARG A 317 1.77 -25.03 -44.21
N ALA A 318 2.14 -23.78 -43.90
CA ALA A 318 2.06 -22.68 -44.87
C ALA A 318 3.00 -22.89 -46.08
N ALA A 319 4.23 -23.37 -45.84
CA ALA A 319 5.18 -23.68 -46.92
C ALA A 319 4.68 -24.81 -47.85
N TRP A 320 4.08 -25.87 -47.30
CA TRP A 320 3.51 -26.95 -48.12
C TRP A 320 2.30 -26.51 -48.95
N THR A 321 1.44 -25.62 -48.45
CA THR A 321 0.35 -25.05 -49.24
C THR A 321 0.84 -24.17 -50.40
N VAL A 322 1.92 -23.40 -50.20
CA VAL A 322 2.50 -22.58 -51.27
C VAL A 322 3.17 -23.47 -52.32
N ILE A 323 3.91 -24.51 -51.90
CA ILE A 323 4.52 -25.48 -52.83
C ILE A 323 3.44 -26.23 -53.62
N ALA A 324 2.37 -26.68 -52.97
CA ALA A 324 1.25 -27.34 -53.64
C ALA A 324 0.57 -26.39 -54.64
N ALA A 325 0.33 -25.13 -54.28
CA ALA A 325 -0.26 -24.15 -55.19
C ALA A 325 0.65 -23.89 -56.41
N VAL A 326 1.95 -23.66 -56.20
CA VAL A 326 2.90 -23.36 -57.29
C VAL A 326 3.11 -24.55 -58.22
N LEU A 327 3.05 -25.79 -57.73
CA LEU A 327 3.23 -26.99 -58.56
C LEU A 327 1.94 -27.46 -59.23
N LEU A 328 0.77 -27.30 -58.59
CA LEU A 328 -0.50 -27.79 -59.15
C LEU A 328 -1.17 -26.80 -60.09
N LEU A 329 -1.01 -25.48 -59.89
CA LEU A 329 -1.61 -24.48 -60.78
C LEU A 329 -1.13 -24.57 -62.25
N PRO A 330 0.17 -24.81 -62.56
CA PRO A 330 0.63 -24.98 -63.93
C PRO A 330 0.12 -26.26 -64.58
N LEU A 331 -0.04 -27.35 -63.80
CA LEU A 331 -0.56 -28.63 -64.29
C LEU A 331 -2.05 -28.56 -64.62
N LEU A 332 -2.80 -27.71 -63.92
CA LEU A 332 -4.22 -27.47 -64.18
C LEU A 332 -4.47 -26.46 -65.30
N SER A 333 -3.46 -25.70 -65.74
CA SER A 333 -3.56 -24.75 -66.87
C SER A 333 -3.11 -25.33 -68.22
N MET A 334 -2.78 -26.63 -68.30
CA MET A 334 -2.41 -27.33 -69.54
C MET A 334 -3.55 -28.18 -70.13
N TRP A 335 -4.79 -27.98 -69.68
CA TRP A 335 -6.01 -28.52 -70.28
C TRP A 335 -6.90 -27.38 -70.80
#